data_AF-A0ABD8B568-F1
#
_entry.id   AF-A0ABD8B568-F1
#
_cell.length_a   1.000
_cell.length_b   1.000
_cell.length_c   1.000
_cell.angle_alpha   90.00
_cell.angle_beta   90.00
_cell.angle_gamma   90.00
#
_symmetry.space_group_name_H-M   'P 1'
#
loop_
_entity.id
_entity.type
_entity.pdbx_description
1 polymer ?
#
loop_
_entity_poly.entity_id
_entity_poly.type
_entity_poly.pdbx_seq_one_letter_code
_entity_poly.pdbx_strand_id
1 'polypeptide(L)' 'MPKEGTADDIVGAVLWLVGDAGSYVTGQTVVVDGGWTAR' A
#
# COMPACT_ATOMS: atom_id res chain seq x y z
N MET A 1 -12.58 1.79 12.88
CA MET A 1 -11.49 1.05 12.19
C MET A 1 -10.63 0.44 13.27
N PRO A 2 -10.22 -0.83 13.18
CA PRO A 2 -9.71 -1.51 14.36
C PRO A 2 -8.37 -0.95 14.86
N LYS A 3 -7.62 -0.20 14.03
CA LYS A 3 -6.44 0.55 14.47
C LYS A 3 -6.13 1.77 13.59
N GLU A 4 -5.37 2.71 14.15
CA GLU A 4 -4.62 3.71 13.39
C GLU A 4 -3.50 3.03 12.59
N GLY A 5 -3.23 3.54 11.38
CA GLY A 5 -2.14 3.06 10.54
C GLY A 5 -0.78 3.48 11.11
N THR A 6 0.22 2.64 10.90
CA THR A 6 1.62 2.87 11.27
C THR A 6 2.51 2.80 10.04
N ALA A 7 3.77 3.23 10.16
CA ALA A 7 4.73 3.10 9.07
C ALA A 7 4.91 1.64 8.61
N ASP A 8 4.86 0.68 9.53
CA ASP A 8 5.02 -0.74 9.21
C ASP A 8 3.91 -1.27 8.29
N ASP A 9 2.73 -0.66 8.32
CA ASP A 9 1.60 -1.07 7.48
C ASP A 9 1.80 -0.74 5.99
N ILE A 10 2.62 0.26 5.64
CA ILE A 10 2.88 0.65 4.25
C ILE A 10 4.18 0.09 3.67
N VAL A 11 5.12 -0.33 4.53
CA VAL A 11 6.45 -0.83 4.10
C VAL A 11 6.34 -1.96 3.07
N GLY A 12 5.45 -2.94 3.28
CA GLY A 12 5.27 -4.05 2.36
C GLY A 12 4.80 -3.62 0.97
N ALA A 13 3.86 -2.67 0.89
CA ALA A 13 3.36 -2.14 -0.37
C ALA A 13 4.45 -1.36 -1.11
N VAL A 14 5.27 -0.59 -0.40
CA VAL A 14 6.42 0.13 -0.98
C VAL A 14 7.44 -0.85 -1.52
N LEU A 15 7.85 -1.84 -0.73
CA LEU A 15 8.84 -2.85 -1.15
C LEU A 15 8.36 -3.65 -2.37
N TRP A 16 7.07 -3.97 -2.44
CA TRP A 16 6.48 -4.61 -3.62
C TRP A 16 6.54 -3.69 -4.85
N LEU A 17 6.13 -2.42 -4.72
CA LEU A 17 6.13 -1.44 -5.83
C LEU A 17 7.54 -1.17 -6.38
N VAL A 18 8.54 -1.07 -5.51
CA VAL A 18 9.93 -0.77 -5.91
C VAL A 18 10.75 -2.01 -6.29
N GLY A 19 10.23 -3.20 -6.00
CA GLY A 19 10.90 -4.48 -6.25
C GLY A 19 10.47 -5.13 -7.57
N ASP A 20 11.10 -6.26 -7.89
CA ASP A 20 10.85 -7.01 -9.14
C ASP A 20 9.39 -7.45 -9.28
N ALA A 21 8.72 -7.74 -8.17
CA ALA A 21 7.31 -8.13 -8.14
C ALA A 21 6.36 -7.01 -8.62
N GLY A 22 6.80 -5.75 -8.58
CA GLY A 22 6.09 -4.58 -9.11
C GLY A 22 6.61 -4.10 -10.47
N SER A 23 7.55 -4.80 -11.09
CA SER A 23 8.30 -4.31 -12.28
C SER A 23 7.47 -3.91 -13.50
N TYR A 24 6.23 -4.42 -13.62
CA TYR A 24 5.30 -4.05 -14.68
C TYR A 24 4.10 -3.22 -14.21
N VAL A 25 4.06 -2.87 -12.92
CA VAL A 25 3.00 -2.06 -12.33
C VAL A 25 3.46 -0.60 -12.32
N THR A 26 2.90 0.19 -13.23
CA THR A 26 3.19 1.62 -13.36
C THR A 26 1.91 2.43 -13.58
N GLY A 27 1.94 3.71 -13.21
CA GLY A 27 0.80 4.63 -13.34
C GLY A 27 -0.40 4.30 -12.45
N GLN A 28 -0.23 3.45 -11.44
CA GLN A 28 -1.29 3.05 -10.51
C GLN A 28 -1.03 3.60 -9.11
N THR A 29 -2.10 3.80 -8.35
CA THR A 29 -2.06 4.15 -6.93
C THR A 29 -2.53 2.98 -6.09
N VAL A 30 -1.72 2.59 -5.10
CA VAL A 30 -2.11 1.59 -4.09
C VAL A 30 -2.49 2.33 -2.80
N VAL A 31 -3.76 2.25 -2.41
CA VAL A 31 -4.24 2.87 -1.17
C VAL A 31 -4.08 1.88 -0.01
N VAL A 32 -3.37 2.31 1.04
CA VAL A 32 -3.14 1.55 2.27
C VAL A 32 -3.67 2.36 3.45
N ASP A 33 -4.97 2.29 3.70
CA ASP A 33 -5.66 3.16 4.66
C ASP A 33 -6.63 2.41 5.60
N GLY A 34 -6.58 1.08 5.60
CA GLY A 34 -7.48 0.24 6.39
C GLY A 34 -8.94 0.28 5.93
N GLY A 35 -9.19 0.65 4.66
CA GLY A 35 -10.53 0.68 4.06
C GLY A 35 -11.31 1.96 4.37
N TRP A 36 -10.62 3.07 4.67
CA TRP A 36 -11.27 4.35 4.96
C TRP A 36 -11.91 4.96 3.71
N THR A 37 -11.20 4.96 2.58
CA THR A 37 -11.69 5.50 1.30
C THR A 37 -12.68 4.60 0.57
N ALA A 38 -12.86 3.35 1.02
CA ALA A 38 -13.78 2.39 0.41
C ALA A 38 -15.23 2.48 0.95
N ARG A 39 -15.49 3.44 1.84
CA ARG A 39 -16.82 3.71 2.41
C ARG A 39 -17.67 4.61 1.53
#